data_AF-A0A7X6UGZ3-F1
#
_entry.id   AF-A0A7X6UGZ3-F1
#
_cell.length_a   1.000
_cell.length_b   1.000
_cell.length_c   1.000
_cell.angle_alpha   90.00
_cell.angle_beta   90.00
_cell.angle_gamma   90.00
#
_symmetry.space_group_name_H-M   'P 1'
#
loop_
_entity.id
_entity.type
_entity.pdbx_description
1 polymer ?
#
loop_
_entity_poly.entity_id
_entity_poly.type
_entity_poly.pdbx_seq_one_letter_code
_entity_poly.pdbx_strand_id
1 'polypeptide(L)'
;MDNLRKIPAIDEILMQDAIKEQMDRYSRNFVVRAVRASVEKVRQELLLEPLDVTKGTIMDRILKKVETSITAEPGTLYRVINGTGVVLHTNLGRAPLGLKAIEYINKIAPYYSNLEMDLAEGKRGSRYDHVESLLVRLTGAEAALVVNNNAAAVLLGLNTLALNREVIVSRGQLVEIGGAFRIPEVMKLSGARLVEVGTTNKTYGSDFEAVINENTALLFAAHTSNYKIIGFTQSVPMEELVDIGRKHELPIMHDLGSGALYDLQEWGLSEDPLIQDSIKAGIDIISFSGDKLLGGPQAGILVGKKKYIEAMKKNQLTRALRVDKLTIAALEGTLLEYLNGEPAEKIPILKMISSSEEQLYMKAVHLADKIKKSLGNWDKLKEISIEKTEDIIGGGAYPSLIIPGFGVQIELNEINLEAVVKTLRQSKTALIVRRQEEKMLISVRTLLPGDDDLIANLMLSLIDNKSILGGL
;
A
#
# COMPACT_ATOMS: atom_id res chain seq x y z
N MET A 1 7.33 2.81 53.10
CA MET A 1 8.74 2.73 52.64
C MET A 1 9.34 1.33 52.74
N ASP A 2 8.95 0.48 53.70
CA ASP A 2 9.53 -0.87 53.86
C ASP A 2 9.38 -1.78 52.63
N ASN A 3 8.32 -1.62 51.83
CA ASN A 3 8.11 -2.45 50.64
C ASN A 3 9.13 -2.19 49.52
N LEU A 4 9.76 -1.01 49.47
CA LEU A 4 10.81 -0.72 48.47
C LEU A 4 12.10 -1.48 48.74
N ARG A 5 12.39 -1.79 50.02
CA ARG A 5 13.54 -2.61 50.43
C ARG A 5 13.35 -4.08 50.08
N LYS A 6 12.11 -4.52 49.80
CA LYS A 6 11.76 -5.88 49.39
C LYS A 6 11.94 -6.11 47.88
N ILE A 7 12.31 -5.10 47.09
CA ILE A 7 12.61 -5.27 45.65
C ILE A 7 13.91 -6.08 45.50
N PRO A 8 13.91 -7.23 44.79
CA PRO A 8 15.11 -8.03 44.56
C PRO A 8 16.20 -7.27 43.81
N ALA A 9 17.47 -7.62 44.05
CA ALA A 9 18.59 -7.08 43.30
C ALA A 9 18.52 -7.54 41.83
N ILE A 10 19.03 -6.73 40.90
CA ILE A 10 19.04 -7.07 39.48
C ILE A 10 19.74 -8.41 39.24
N ASP A 11 20.86 -8.68 39.90
CA ASP A 11 21.59 -9.94 39.76
C ASP A 11 20.77 -11.15 40.24
N GLU A 12 19.96 -10.99 41.30
CA GLU A 12 19.05 -12.03 41.78
C GLU A 12 17.94 -12.33 40.78
N ILE A 13 17.42 -11.30 40.11
CA ILE A 13 16.41 -11.46 39.05
C ILE A 13 17.02 -12.14 37.82
N LEU A 14 18.25 -11.79 37.45
CA LEU A 14 18.97 -12.39 36.32
C LEU A 14 19.31 -13.88 36.54
N MET A 15 19.34 -14.34 37.78
CA MET A 15 19.55 -15.76 38.10
C MET A 15 18.28 -16.61 38.00
N GLN A 16 17.10 -16.00 37.85
CA GLN A 16 15.84 -16.73 37.67
C GLN A 16 15.83 -17.48 36.34
N ASP A 17 15.37 -18.73 36.35
CA ASP A 17 15.37 -19.57 35.14
C ASP A 17 14.51 -18.99 34.03
N ALA A 18 13.37 -18.37 34.39
CA ALA A 18 12.52 -17.63 33.46
C ALA A 18 13.26 -16.49 32.73
N ILE A 19 14.27 -15.87 33.35
CA ILE A 19 15.09 -14.83 32.70
C ILE A 19 16.22 -15.44 31.89
N LYS A 20 16.86 -16.51 32.37
CA LYS A 20 17.88 -17.25 31.60
C LYS A 20 17.34 -17.76 30.28
N GLU A 21 16.12 -18.31 30.26
CA GLU A 21 15.44 -18.75 29.03
C GLU A 21 15.26 -17.60 28.02
N GLN A 22 15.01 -16.37 28.50
CA GLN A 22 14.96 -15.20 27.62
C GLN A 22 16.35 -14.81 27.12
N MET A 23 17.41 -15.02 27.90
CA MET A 23 18.79 -14.75 27.48
C MET A 23 19.31 -15.76 26.44
N ASP A 24 18.71 -16.94 26.35
CA ASP A 24 18.98 -17.90 25.27
C ASP A 24 18.36 -17.45 23.93
N ARG A 25 17.25 -16.70 23.99
CA ARG A 25 16.51 -16.22 22.81
C ARG A 25 16.90 -14.81 22.39
N TYR A 26 17.31 -13.97 23.33
CA TYR A 26 17.58 -12.56 23.13
C TYR A 26 18.94 -12.16 23.69
N SER A 27 19.55 -11.11 23.12
CA SER A 27 20.83 -10.63 23.63
C SER A 27 20.76 -10.26 25.11
N ARG A 28 21.77 -10.65 25.90
CA ARG A 28 21.88 -10.32 27.33
C ARG A 28 21.63 -8.83 27.63
N ASN A 29 22.20 -7.94 26.84
CA ASN A 29 22.04 -6.49 27.03
C ASN A 29 20.58 -6.04 26.88
N PHE A 30 19.83 -6.68 26.00
CA PHE A 30 18.40 -6.43 25.85
C PHE A 30 17.62 -6.89 27.08
N VAL A 31 17.81 -8.15 27.49
CA VAL A 31 17.13 -8.72 28.66
C VAL A 31 17.43 -7.92 29.94
N VAL A 32 18.69 -7.53 30.16
CA VAL A 32 19.09 -6.70 31.33
C VAL A 32 18.38 -5.33 31.31
N ARG A 33 18.23 -4.69 30.15
CA ARG A 33 17.47 -3.43 30.03
C ARG A 33 15.99 -3.64 30.35
N ALA A 34 15.38 -4.71 29.83
CA ALA A 34 13.99 -5.07 30.11
C ALA A 34 13.75 -5.33 31.61
N VAL A 35 14.68 -6.04 32.27
CA VAL A 35 14.68 -6.25 33.73
C VAL A 35 14.74 -4.92 34.48
N ARG A 36 15.71 -4.05 34.16
CA ARG A 36 15.84 -2.73 34.80
C ARG A 36 14.58 -1.87 34.64
N ALA A 37 14.03 -1.82 33.44
CA ALA A 37 12.80 -1.07 33.16
C ALA A 37 11.59 -1.63 33.92
N SER A 38 11.47 -2.96 34.01
CA SER A 38 10.39 -3.62 34.75
C SER A 38 10.51 -3.39 36.25
N VAL A 39 11.72 -3.43 36.80
CA VAL A 39 11.99 -3.08 38.20
C VAL A 39 11.60 -1.62 38.47
N GLU A 40 11.92 -0.68 37.57
CA GLU A 40 11.54 0.72 37.75
C GLU A 40 10.01 0.91 37.72
N LYS A 41 9.30 0.22 36.81
CA LYS A 41 7.82 0.24 36.79
C LYS A 41 7.22 -0.26 38.11
N VAL A 42 7.70 -1.40 38.61
CA VAL A 42 7.24 -1.95 39.91
C VAL A 42 7.59 -1.02 41.06
N ARG A 43 8.75 -0.36 41.03
CA ARG A 43 9.15 0.64 42.02
C ARG A 43 8.15 1.81 42.06
N GLN A 44 7.77 2.35 40.90
CA GLN A 44 6.77 3.43 40.80
C GLN A 44 5.38 2.99 41.28
N GLU A 45 4.96 1.77 40.93
CA GLU A 45 3.68 1.19 41.40
C GLU A 45 3.63 1.08 42.93
N LEU A 46 4.71 0.62 43.56
CA LEU A 46 4.81 0.51 45.03
C LEU A 46 4.89 1.86 45.75
N LEU A 47 5.27 2.93 45.06
CA LEU A 47 5.23 4.31 45.59
C LEU A 47 3.81 4.87 45.61
N LEU A 48 3.00 4.53 44.61
CA LEU A 48 1.61 4.99 44.46
C LEU A 48 0.63 4.18 45.33
N GLU A 49 0.83 2.86 45.42
CA GLU A 49 0.01 1.96 46.23
C GLU A 49 0.90 1.12 47.16
N PRO A 50 1.08 1.54 48.44
CA PRO A 50 1.84 0.77 49.41
C PRO A 50 1.06 -0.47 49.86
N LEU A 51 1.06 -1.51 49.04
CA LEU A 51 0.54 -2.84 49.40
C LEU A 51 1.55 -3.57 50.28
N ASP A 52 1.11 -4.28 51.33
CA ASP A 52 1.98 -5.19 52.07
C ASP A 52 2.22 -6.46 51.25
N VAL A 53 3.22 -6.38 50.37
CA VAL A 53 3.62 -7.47 49.48
C VAL A 53 4.93 -8.11 49.94
N THR A 54 5.04 -9.42 49.73
CA THR A 54 6.26 -10.19 50.00
C THR A 54 7.28 -10.00 48.87
N LYS A 55 8.57 -10.28 49.16
CA LYS A 55 9.63 -10.28 48.14
C LYS A 55 9.33 -11.22 46.97
N GLY A 56 8.74 -12.39 47.23
CA GLY A 56 8.34 -13.35 46.19
C GLY A 56 7.27 -12.78 45.26
N THR A 57 6.24 -12.15 45.81
CA THR A 57 5.19 -11.50 44.99
C THR A 57 5.75 -10.36 44.13
N ILE A 58 6.73 -9.62 44.62
CA ILE A 58 7.43 -8.58 43.85
C ILE A 58 8.26 -9.22 42.71
N MET A 59 8.97 -10.32 43.00
CA MET A 59 9.72 -11.08 41.99
C MET A 59 8.79 -11.55 40.87
N ASP A 60 7.68 -12.20 41.18
CA ASP A 60 6.72 -12.71 40.18
C ASP A 60 6.15 -11.58 39.31
N ARG A 61 5.85 -10.42 39.93
CA ARG A 61 5.39 -9.23 39.19
C ARG A 61 6.46 -8.70 38.23
N ILE A 62 7.73 -8.65 38.67
CA ILE A 62 8.85 -8.24 37.82
C ILE A 62 9.00 -9.23 36.67
N LEU A 63 9.05 -10.54 36.95
CA LEU A 63 9.20 -11.58 35.92
C LEU A 63 8.08 -11.49 34.86
N LYS A 64 6.82 -11.36 35.29
CA LYS A 64 5.69 -11.19 34.39
C LYS A 64 5.80 -9.92 33.53
N LYS A 65 6.24 -8.80 34.11
CA LYS A 65 6.46 -7.55 33.35
C LYS A 65 7.64 -7.66 32.38
N VAL A 66 8.71 -8.36 32.76
CA VAL A 66 9.86 -8.62 31.89
C VAL A 66 9.43 -9.47 30.70
N GLU A 67 8.76 -10.60 30.95
CA GLU A 67 8.19 -11.45 29.91
C GLU A 67 7.27 -10.64 29.00
N THR A 68 6.34 -9.87 29.56
CA THR A 68 5.45 -9.00 28.78
C THR A 68 6.25 -7.98 27.96
N SER A 69 7.28 -7.34 28.51
CA SER A 69 8.09 -6.34 27.78
C SER A 69 8.92 -6.95 26.65
N ILE A 70 9.49 -8.14 26.86
CA ILE A 70 10.31 -8.85 25.87
C ILE A 70 9.43 -9.39 24.74
N THR A 71 8.25 -9.92 25.10
CA THR A 71 7.28 -10.42 24.12
C THR A 71 6.47 -9.31 23.44
N ALA A 72 6.36 -8.14 24.07
CA ALA A 72 5.70 -6.94 23.54
C ALA A 72 6.65 -5.95 22.83
N GLU A 73 7.87 -6.37 22.45
CA GLU A 73 8.66 -5.69 21.42
C GLU A 73 8.56 -6.38 20.03
N PRO A 74 7.37 -6.63 19.45
CA PRO A 74 7.29 -6.85 18.02
C PRO A 74 7.64 -5.52 17.31
N GLY A 75 8.16 -5.62 16.09
CA GLY A 75 8.36 -4.44 15.25
C GLY A 75 7.08 -3.60 15.13
N THR A 76 7.23 -2.30 14.86
CA THR A 76 6.09 -1.37 14.77
C THR A 76 5.26 -1.54 13.50
N LEU A 77 5.72 -2.37 12.55
CA LEU A 77 4.99 -2.77 11.36
C LEU A 77 4.47 -4.19 11.55
N TYR A 78 3.16 -4.36 11.47
CA TYR A 78 2.49 -5.64 11.68
C TYR A 78 1.30 -5.79 10.73
N ARG A 79 0.80 -7.02 10.61
CA ARG A 79 -0.33 -7.34 9.73
C ARG A 79 -1.60 -6.66 10.24
N VAL A 80 -2.34 -6.07 9.30
CA VAL A 80 -3.65 -5.47 9.51
C VAL A 80 -4.65 -6.15 8.57
N ILE A 81 -5.76 -6.64 9.13
CA ILE A 81 -6.90 -7.13 8.35
C ILE A 81 -7.72 -5.93 7.90
N ASN A 82 -7.88 -5.82 6.58
CA ASN A 82 -8.65 -4.75 5.97
C ASN A 82 -10.12 -5.17 5.85
N GLY A 83 -10.95 -4.78 6.83
CA GLY A 83 -12.41 -4.92 6.78
C GLY A 83 -13.11 -3.67 6.24
N THR A 84 -12.38 -2.73 5.63
CA THR A 84 -12.94 -1.45 5.19
C THR A 84 -13.43 -1.47 3.75
N GLY A 85 -13.23 -2.54 2.97
CA GLY A 85 -13.67 -2.60 1.56
C GLY A 85 -13.01 -1.56 0.65
N VAL A 86 -11.95 -0.90 1.10
CA VAL A 86 -11.09 -0.03 0.28
C VAL A 86 -9.97 -0.88 -0.28
N VAL A 87 -9.97 -1.16 -1.58
CA VAL A 87 -9.01 -2.10 -2.21
C VAL A 87 -7.58 -1.55 -2.17
N LEU A 88 -7.34 -0.39 -2.78
CA LEU A 88 -6.05 0.33 -2.74
C LEU A 88 -6.02 1.30 -1.55
N HIS A 89 -5.91 0.73 -0.35
CA HIS A 89 -5.89 1.50 0.88
C HIS A 89 -4.48 2.06 1.14
N THR A 90 -4.28 3.37 0.94
CA THR A 90 -2.97 4.03 1.07
C THR A 90 -2.35 3.85 2.46
N ASN A 91 -3.13 4.01 3.54
CA ASN A 91 -2.64 3.83 4.91
C ASN A 91 -2.31 2.37 5.28
N LEU A 92 -2.85 1.39 4.56
CA LEU A 92 -2.62 -0.04 4.81
C LEU A 92 -1.62 -0.66 3.81
N GLY A 93 -0.91 0.16 3.03
CA GLY A 93 0.17 -0.31 2.17
C GLY A 93 -0.24 -0.63 0.72
N ARG A 94 -1.40 -0.14 0.25
CA ARG A 94 -1.89 -0.32 -1.12
C ARG A 94 -2.09 -1.80 -1.50
N ALA A 95 -1.47 -2.26 -2.59
CA ALA A 95 -1.67 -3.60 -3.13
C ALA A 95 -0.93 -4.67 -2.33
N PRO A 96 -1.62 -5.66 -1.72
CA PRO A 96 -0.95 -6.86 -1.24
C PRO A 96 -0.39 -7.67 -2.42
N LEU A 97 0.77 -8.30 -2.21
CA LEU A 97 1.46 -9.08 -3.24
C LEU A 97 0.79 -10.44 -3.46
N GLY A 98 0.71 -10.85 -4.73
CA GLY A 98 0.29 -12.21 -5.10
C GLY A 98 1.33 -13.28 -4.75
N LEU A 99 0.90 -14.54 -4.72
CA LEU A 99 1.76 -15.67 -4.33
C LEU A 99 3.02 -15.78 -5.21
N LYS A 100 2.91 -15.50 -6.51
CA LYS A 100 4.06 -15.57 -7.44
C LYS A 100 5.13 -14.51 -7.14
N ALA A 101 4.73 -13.30 -6.78
CA ALA A 101 5.65 -12.26 -6.34
C ALA A 101 6.37 -12.65 -5.04
N ILE A 102 5.65 -13.21 -4.08
CA ILE A 102 6.22 -13.72 -2.82
C ILE A 102 7.18 -14.89 -3.08
N GLU A 103 6.83 -15.82 -3.97
CA GLU A 103 7.71 -16.93 -4.38
C GLU A 103 9.05 -16.40 -4.92
N TYR A 104 9.01 -15.41 -5.81
CA TYR A 104 10.22 -14.81 -6.38
C TYR A 104 11.04 -14.06 -5.33
N ILE A 105 10.40 -13.31 -4.43
CA ILE A 105 11.09 -12.70 -3.29
C ILE A 105 11.82 -13.78 -2.47
N ASN A 106 11.13 -14.85 -2.06
CA ASN A 106 11.71 -15.90 -1.23
C ASN A 106 12.81 -16.70 -1.95
N LYS A 107 12.70 -16.82 -3.28
CA LYS A 107 13.72 -17.48 -4.11
C LYS A 107 14.99 -16.65 -4.26
N ILE A 108 14.89 -15.32 -4.29
CA ILE A 108 16.02 -14.42 -4.62
C ILE A 108 16.60 -13.72 -3.38
N ALA A 109 15.79 -13.37 -2.39
CA ALA A 109 16.21 -12.59 -1.24
C ALA A 109 17.31 -13.27 -0.40
N PRO A 110 17.22 -14.59 -0.08
CA PRO A 110 18.19 -15.25 0.81
C PRO A 110 19.57 -15.50 0.20
N TYR A 111 19.70 -15.38 -1.13
CA TYR A 111 20.91 -15.76 -1.86
C TYR A 111 21.57 -14.57 -2.59
N TYR A 112 22.83 -14.77 -2.98
CA TYR A 112 23.41 -13.99 -4.08
C TYR A 112 22.65 -14.30 -5.37
N SER A 113 22.54 -13.32 -6.27
CA SER A 113 21.80 -13.49 -7.53
C SER A 113 22.52 -12.78 -8.68
N ASN A 114 22.10 -13.08 -9.90
CA ASN A 114 22.53 -12.44 -11.13
C ASN A 114 21.93 -11.04 -11.33
N LEU A 115 21.62 -10.32 -10.24
CA LEU A 115 20.93 -9.03 -10.28
C LEU A 115 21.59 -8.03 -11.24
N GLU A 116 22.92 -7.98 -11.29
CA GLU A 116 23.68 -7.10 -12.21
C GLU A 116 24.77 -7.89 -12.95
N MET A 117 24.51 -9.17 -13.24
CA MET A 117 25.48 -10.05 -13.91
C MET A 117 24.81 -10.80 -15.06
N ASP A 118 25.34 -10.65 -16.25
CA ASP A 118 25.02 -11.51 -17.39
C ASP A 118 25.76 -12.84 -17.18
N LEU A 119 25.00 -13.92 -17.03
CA LEU A 119 25.56 -15.24 -16.79
C LEU A 119 26.12 -15.90 -18.06
N ALA A 120 25.66 -15.51 -19.24
CA ALA A 120 26.15 -16.02 -20.50
C ALA A 120 27.51 -15.40 -20.85
N GLU A 121 27.67 -14.09 -20.63
CA GLU A 121 28.92 -13.37 -20.89
C GLU A 121 29.90 -13.38 -19.71
N GLY A 122 29.42 -13.67 -18.48
CA GLY A 122 30.23 -13.59 -17.26
C GLY A 122 30.65 -12.16 -16.90
N LYS A 123 29.86 -11.16 -17.28
CA LYS A 123 30.17 -9.72 -17.13
C LYS A 123 29.05 -8.98 -16.41
N ARG A 124 29.33 -7.73 -16.02
CA ARG A 124 28.33 -6.85 -15.41
C ARG A 124 27.22 -6.55 -16.42
N GLY A 125 25.99 -6.89 -16.06
CA GLY A 125 24.77 -6.60 -16.82
C GLY A 125 23.93 -5.49 -16.17
N SER A 126 22.76 -5.20 -16.75
CA SER A 126 21.81 -4.26 -16.20
C SER A 126 20.76 -4.99 -15.37
N ARG A 127 20.44 -4.45 -14.19
CA ARG A 127 19.39 -5.02 -13.32
C ARG A 127 17.98 -4.88 -13.90
N TYR A 128 17.80 -3.98 -14.85
CA TYR A 128 16.50 -3.69 -15.44
C TYR A 128 16.11 -4.75 -16.48
N ASP A 129 17.09 -5.48 -17.01
CA ASP A 129 16.92 -6.46 -18.09
C ASP A 129 15.93 -7.58 -17.68
N HIS A 130 15.93 -7.92 -16.38
CA HIS A 130 15.04 -8.93 -15.79
C HIS A 130 13.54 -8.60 -15.92
N VAL A 131 13.18 -7.32 -15.95
CA VAL A 131 11.77 -6.86 -16.02
C VAL A 131 11.44 -6.12 -17.32
N GLU A 132 12.44 -5.54 -17.99
CA GLU A 132 12.25 -4.78 -19.23
C GLU A 132 11.61 -5.63 -20.33
N SER A 133 12.13 -6.84 -20.55
CA SER A 133 11.60 -7.73 -21.58
C SER A 133 10.14 -8.13 -21.33
N LEU A 134 9.75 -8.31 -20.06
CA LEU A 134 8.38 -8.63 -19.66
C LEU A 134 7.45 -7.43 -19.88
N LEU A 135 7.87 -6.25 -19.45
CA LEU A 135 7.12 -5.00 -19.63
C LEU A 135 6.90 -4.70 -21.12
N VAL A 136 7.94 -4.84 -21.95
CA VAL A 136 7.84 -4.67 -23.41
C VAL A 136 6.82 -5.65 -24.00
N ARG A 137 6.87 -6.94 -23.62
CA ARG A 137 5.91 -7.95 -24.10
C ARG A 137 4.47 -7.64 -23.69
N LEU A 138 4.26 -7.19 -22.46
CA LEU A 138 2.93 -6.92 -21.91
C LEU A 138 2.31 -5.61 -22.44
N THR A 139 3.14 -4.61 -22.72
CA THR A 139 2.66 -3.26 -23.08
C THR A 139 2.71 -2.98 -24.59
N GLY A 140 3.58 -3.67 -25.33
CA GLY A 140 3.87 -3.37 -26.73
C GLY A 140 4.82 -2.17 -26.93
N ALA A 141 5.38 -1.61 -25.85
CA ALA A 141 6.37 -0.54 -25.93
C ALA A 141 7.70 -1.01 -26.53
N GLU A 142 8.54 -0.09 -26.99
CA GLU A 142 9.85 -0.43 -27.57
C GLU A 142 10.93 -0.72 -26.51
N ALA A 143 10.80 -0.12 -25.33
CA ALA A 143 11.71 -0.28 -24.19
C ALA A 143 11.00 0.04 -22.88
N ALA A 144 11.62 -0.34 -21.76
CA ALA A 144 11.10 -0.05 -20.43
C ALA A 144 12.22 0.23 -19.40
N LEU A 145 11.87 0.98 -18.36
CA LEU A 145 12.71 1.27 -17.22
C LEU A 145 11.88 1.25 -15.93
N VAL A 146 12.49 0.80 -14.84
CA VAL A 146 11.86 0.79 -13.52
C VAL A 146 12.70 1.59 -12.53
N VAL A 147 12.05 2.48 -11.79
CA VAL A 147 12.62 3.30 -10.72
C VAL A 147 11.82 3.12 -9.43
N ASN A 148 12.25 3.77 -8.35
CA ASN A 148 11.72 3.59 -7.00
C ASN A 148 10.17 3.71 -6.90
N ASN A 149 9.57 4.74 -7.50
CA ASN A 149 8.13 4.96 -7.50
C ASN A 149 7.73 5.87 -8.68
N ASN A 150 6.43 6.02 -8.95
CA ASN A 150 5.98 6.82 -10.09
C ASN A 150 6.37 8.31 -10.00
N ALA A 151 6.48 8.87 -8.79
CA ALA A 151 6.97 10.23 -8.60
C ALA A 151 8.41 10.38 -9.12
N ALA A 152 9.26 9.39 -8.85
CA ALA A 152 10.62 9.30 -9.39
C ALA A 152 10.62 9.11 -10.91
N ALA A 153 9.65 8.38 -11.47
CA ALA A 153 9.52 8.20 -12.92
C ALA A 153 9.21 9.53 -13.62
N VAL A 154 8.24 10.30 -13.10
CA VAL A 154 7.89 11.63 -13.58
C VAL A 154 9.08 12.58 -13.47
N LEU A 155 9.74 12.63 -12.31
CA LEU A 155 10.94 13.44 -12.09
C LEU A 155 12.05 13.11 -13.10
N LEU A 156 12.33 11.82 -13.30
CA LEU A 156 13.38 11.36 -14.21
C LEU A 156 13.06 11.70 -15.66
N GLY A 157 11.83 11.50 -16.11
CA GLY A 157 11.39 11.82 -17.47
C GLY A 157 11.52 13.32 -17.75
N LEU A 158 10.97 14.15 -16.88
CA LEU A 158 11.03 15.62 -17.01
C LEU A 158 12.47 16.13 -16.97
N ASN A 159 13.30 15.65 -16.04
CA ASN A 159 14.69 16.06 -15.96
C ASN A 159 15.49 15.63 -17.19
N THR A 160 15.26 14.42 -17.69
CA THR A 160 16.00 13.91 -18.86
C THR A 160 15.63 14.66 -20.14
N LEU A 161 14.36 14.97 -20.32
CA LEU A 161 13.85 15.48 -21.60
C LEU A 161 13.73 17.01 -21.66
N ALA A 162 13.56 17.66 -20.50
CA ALA A 162 13.20 19.07 -20.44
C ALA A 162 14.00 19.89 -19.41
N LEU A 163 15.19 19.45 -18.99
CA LEU A 163 16.06 20.25 -18.12
C LEU A 163 16.32 21.64 -18.71
N ASN A 164 15.95 22.69 -17.96
CA ASN A 164 16.01 24.10 -18.34
C ASN A 164 15.19 24.47 -19.59
N ARG A 165 14.26 23.62 -20.01
CA ARG A 165 13.37 23.81 -21.15
C ARG A 165 11.91 23.75 -20.73
N GLU A 166 11.02 24.15 -21.63
CA GLU A 166 9.61 24.29 -21.33
C GLU A 166 8.84 22.96 -21.48
N VAL A 167 7.96 22.72 -20.51
CA VAL A 167 7.01 21.60 -20.50
C VAL A 167 5.60 22.19 -20.46
N ILE A 168 4.82 21.89 -21.49
CA ILE A 168 3.44 22.38 -21.60
C ILE A 168 2.49 21.37 -20.97
N VAL A 169 1.59 21.82 -20.10
CA VAL A 169 0.59 20.98 -19.43
C VAL A 169 -0.70 21.78 -19.20
N SER A 170 -1.85 21.09 -19.24
CA SER A 170 -3.13 21.70 -18.88
C SER A 170 -3.14 22.11 -17.41
N ARG A 171 -3.63 23.32 -17.11
CA ARG A 171 -3.85 23.79 -15.73
C ARG A 171 -4.73 22.83 -14.93
N GLY A 172 -5.71 22.21 -15.59
CA GLY A 172 -6.61 21.22 -14.98
C GLY A 172 -5.96 19.89 -14.62
N GLN A 173 -4.68 19.67 -14.97
CA GLN A 173 -3.92 18.46 -14.69
C GLN A 173 -2.79 18.67 -13.66
N LEU A 174 -2.70 19.86 -13.05
CA LEU A 174 -1.71 20.15 -11.99
C LEU A 174 -2.16 19.59 -10.64
N VAL A 175 -2.15 18.27 -10.53
CA VAL A 175 -2.77 17.53 -9.42
C VAL A 175 -1.87 17.40 -8.18
N GLU A 176 -2.50 17.25 -7.02
CA GLU A 176 -1.87 16.75 -5.79
C GLU A 176 -2.37 15.33 -5.51
N ILE A 177 -1.46 14.37 -5.32
CA ILE A 177 -1.76 12.95 -5.05
C ILE A 177 -1.17 12.54 -3.71
N GLY A 178 -1.98 11.90 -2.86
CA GLY A 178 -1.51 11.27 -1.63
C GLY A 178 -0.92 12.24 -0.59
N GLY A 179 -1.28 13.53 -0.64
CA GLY A 179 -0.97 14.54 0.38
C GLY A 179 0.44 15.18 0.34
N ALA A 180 1.34 14.69 -0.52
CA ALA A 180 2.71 15.22 -0.61
C ALA A 180 3.27 15.27 -2.04
N PHE A 181 2.70 14.53 -2.99
CA PHE A 181 3.13 14.59 -4.38
C PHE A 181 2.32 15.65 -5.14
N ARG A 182 3.00 16.71 -5.58
CA ARG A 182 2.42 17.78 -6.40
C ARG A 182 3.15 17.85 -7.72
N ILE A 183 2.43 17.70 -8.83
CA ILE A 183 3.03 17.78 -10.18
C ILE A 183 3.85 19.08 -10.37
N PRO A 184 3.35 20.27 -9.98
CA PRO A 184 4.14 21.51 -10.09
C PRO A 184 5.48 21.47 -9.35
N GLU A 185 5.51 20.92 -8.13
CA GLU A 185 6.74 20.85 -7.33
C GLU A 185 7.73 19.85 -7.91
N VAL A 186 7.25 18.73 -8.45
CA VAL A 186 8.07 17.71 -9.11
C VAL A 186 8.65 18.24 -10.41
N MET A 187 7.85 18.98 -11.20
CA MET A 187 8.32 19.68 -12.40
C MET A 187 9.42 20.69 -12.05
N LYS A 188 9.22 21.50 -11.01
CA LYS A 188 10.24 22.44 -10.53
C LYS A 188 11.52 21.74 -10.10
N LEU A 189 11.42 20.64 -9.33
CA LEU A 189 12.58 19.84 -8.90
C LEU A 189 13.31 19.16 -10.06
N SER A 190 12.60 18.83 -11.15
CA SER A 190 13.20 18.26 -12.35
C SER A 190 14.10 19.25 -13.10
N GLY A 191 13.97 20.55 -12.82
CA GLY A 191 14.63 21.63 -13.56
C GLY A 191 13.91 22.02 -14.85
N ALA A 192 12.73 21.44 -15.14
CA ALA A 192 11.86 21.86 -16.21
C ALA A 192 11.16 23.20 -15.88
N ARG A 193 10.87 23.98 -16.92
CA ARG A 193 10.05 25.19 -16.82
C ARG A 193 8.60 24.85 -17.15
N LEU A 194 7.73 24.92 -16.15
CA LEU A 194 6.29 24.68 -16.30
C LEU A 194 5.65 25.81 -17.12
N VAL A 195 5.00 25.44 -18.23
CA VAL A 195 4.11 26.30 -19.01
C VAL A 195 2.70 25.73 -18.91
N GLU A 196 1.86 26.36 -18.08
CA GLU A 196 0.47 25.95 -17.90
C GLU A 196 -0.44 26.59 -18.96
N VAL A 197 -1.36 25.80 -19.53
CA VAL A 197 -2.29 26.24 -20.57
C VAL A 197 -3.74 25.96 -20.20
N GLY A 198 -4.66 26.65 -20.88
CA GLY A 198 -6.10 26.54 -20.65
C GLY A 198 -6.52 27.00 -19.24
N THR A 199 -7.64 26.46 -18.78
CA THR A 199 -8.24 26.73 -17.47
C THR A 199 -8.44 25.44 -16.68
N THR A 200 -8.81 25.55 -15.41
CA THR A 200 -9.01 24.39 -14.53
C THR A 200 -10.00 23.37 -15.09
N ASN A 201 -11.13 23.85 -15.64
CA ASN A 201 -12.20 23.00 -16.13
C ASN A 201 -12.17 22.79 -17.65
N LYS A 202 -11.59 23.70 -18.43
CA LYS A 202 -11.56 23.62 -19.91
C LYS A 202 -10.16 23.87 -20.47
N THR A 203 -9.69 22.94 -21.28
CA THR A 203 -8.48 23.09 -22.11
C THR A 203 -8.73 22.52 -23.49
N TYR A 204 -8.24 23.22 -24.52
CA TYR A 204 -8.35 22.87 -25.94
C TYR A 204 -6.96 22.64 -26.53
N GLY A 205 -6.82 21.88 -27.63
CA GLY A 205 -5.52 21.70 -28.27
C GLY A 205 -4.89 23.01 -28.76
N SER A 206 -5.71 23.98 -29.15
CA SER A 206 -5.25 25.34 -29.50
C SER A 206 -4.52 26.04 -28.34
N ASP A 207 -4.85 25.73 -27.08
CA ASP A 207 -4.16 26.29 -25.92
C ASP A 207 -2.71 25.77 -25.83
N PHE A 208 -2.49 24.51 -26.24
CA PHE A 208 -1.15 23.93 -26.33
C PHE A 208 -0.38 24.54 -27.49
N GLU A 209 -0.94 24.56 -28.69
CA GLU A 209 -0.26 25.07 -29.89
C GLU A 209 0.17 26.54 -29.77
N ALA A 210 -0.65 27.37 -29.11
CA ALA A 210 -0.42 28.81 -29.00
C ALA A 210 0.85 29.18 -28.23
N VAL A 211 1.38 28.29 -27.37
CA VAL A 211 2.56 28.56 -26.53
C VAL A 211 3.81 27.80 -26.97
N ILE A 212 3.70 26.91 -27.98
CA ILE A 212 4.85 26.17 -28.51
C ILE A 212 5.85 27.14 -29.13
N ASN A 213 7.11 27.02 -28.71
CA ASN A 213 8.22 27.81 -29.20
C ASN A 213 9.54 27.01 -29.16
N GLU A 214 10.66 27.63 -29.50
CA GLU A 214 11.98 26.98 -29.55
C GLU A 214 12.46 26.43 -28.19
N ASN A 215 11.95 26.94 -27.07
CA ASN A 215 12.26 26.45 -25.74
C ASN A 215 11.41 25.25 -25.34
N THR A 216 10.32 24.94 -26.04
CA THR A 216 9.46 23.80 -25.75
C THR A 216 10.18 22.48 -26.01
N ALA A 217 10.17 21.60 -25.02
CA ALA A 217 10.85 20.30 -25.08
C ALA A 217 9.91 19.11 -24.92
N LEU A 218 8.73 19.30 -24.31
CA LEU A 218 7.85 18.19 -23.95
C LEU A 218 6.41 18.69 -23.82
N LEU A 219 5.48 17.90 -24.35
CA LEU A 219 4.07 17.99 -23.98
C LEU A 219 3.82 16.98 -22.86
N PHE A 220 3.21 17.43 -21.78
CA PHE A 220 2.95 16.59 -20.62
C PHE A 220 1.46 16.48 -20.36
N ALA A 221 1.01 15.24 -20.13
CA ALA A 221 -0.35 14.93 -19.72
C ALA A 221 -0.30 14.15 -18.41
N ALA A 222 -1.23 14.43 -17.50
CA ALA A 222 -1.43 13.62 -16.29
C ALA A 222 -2.87 13.17 -16.19
N HIS A 223 -3.06 11.90 -15.83
CA HIS A 223 -4.38 11.36 -15.53
C HIS A 223 -4.85 11.82 -14.14
N THR A 224 -6.04 12.42 -14.08
CA THR A 224 -6.66 12.89 -12.83
C THR A 224 -7.26 11.72 -12.05
N SER A 225 -6.43 10.77 -11.63
CA SER A 225 -6.89 9.53 -10.96
C SER A 225 -7.68 9.82 -9.67
N ASN A 226 -7.24 10.79 -8.86
CA ASN A 226 -7.78 10.99 -7.52
C ASN A 226 -8.89 12.04 -7.39
N TYR A 227 -9.38 12.63 -8.49
CA TYR A 227 -10.55 13.51 -8.48
C TYR A 227 -11.17 13.62 -9.88
N LYS A 228 -12.41 14.09 -9.94
CA LYS A 228 -13.10 14.39 -11.19
C LYS A 228 -13.74 15.78 -11.12
N ILE A 229 -13.65 16.53 -12.22
CA ILE A 229 -14.38 17.80 -12.37
C ILE A 229 -15.71 17.47 -13.06
N ILE A 230 -16.83 17.86 -12.46
CA ILE A 230 -18.18 17.62 -12.99
C ILE A 230 -18.79 18.97 -13.39
N GLY A 231 -19.51 19.01 -14.52
CA GLY A 231 -20.16 20.21 -15.07
C GLY A 231 -19.56 20.63 -16.41
N PHE A 232 -19.40 21.94 -16.63
CA PHE A 232 -18.83 22.49 -17.88
C PHE A 232 -17.33 22.23 -17.98
N THR A 233 -16.97 21.06 -18.47
CA THR A 233 -15.58 20.61 -18.59
C THR A 233 -15.20 20.31 -20.04
N GLN A 234 -13.91 20.45 -20.34
CA GLN A 234 -13.30 20.06 -21.62
C GLN A 234 -11.85 19.65 -21.37
N SER A 235 -11.48 18.46 -21.83
CA SER A 235 -10.10 17.99 -21.88
C SER A 235 -9.67 17.77 -23.33
N VAL A 236 -8.37 17.87 -23.59
CA VAL A 236 -7.79 17.53 -24.90
C VAL A 236 -7.75 16.01 -25.02
N PRO A 237 -8.39 15.40 -26.04
CA PRO A 237 -8.25 13.98 -26.33
C PRO A 237 -6.78 13.60 -26.55
N MET A 238 -6.42 12.37 -26.21
CA MET A 238 -5.03 11.94 -26.29
C MET A 238 -4.52 11.93 -27.74
N GLU A 239 -5.37 11.56 -28.68
CA GLU A 239 -5.09 11.54 -30.12
C GLU A 239 -4.77 12.95 -30.65
N GLU A 240 -5.53 13.96 -30.21
CA GLU A 240 -5.29 15.36 -30.58
C GLU A 240 -3.93 15.85 -30.04
N LEU A 241 -3.59 15.50 -28.80
CA LEU A 241 -2.28 15.82 -28.24
C LEU A 241 -1.13 15.13 -29.00
N VAL A 242 -1.34 13.88 -29.43
CA VAL A 242 -0.40 13.13 -30.28
C VAL A 242 -0.20 13.81 -31.63
N ASP A 243 -1.26 14.29 -32.27
CA ASP A 243 -1.17 15.00 -33.54
C ASP A 243 -0.42 16.33 -33.40
N ILE A 244 -0.65 17.08 -32.32
CA ILE A 244 0.12 18.29 -31.99
C ILE A 244 1.60 17.94 -31.78
N GLY A 245 1.91 16.92 -30.98
CA GLY A 245 3.28 16.48 -30.74
C GLY A 245 4.01 16.08 -32.03
N ARG A 246 3.34 15.35 -32.93
CA ARG A 246 3.90 14.98 -34.23
C ARG A 246 4.13 16.19 -35.14
N LYS A 247 3.15 17.09 -35.23
CA LYS A 247 3.23 18.31 -36.05
C LYS A 247 4.41 19.20 -35.66
N HIS A 248 4.73 19.27 -34.36
CA HIS A 248 5.78 20.11 -33.81
C HIS A 248 7.06 19.34 -33.43
N GLU A 249 7.14 18.05 -33.76
CA GLU A 249 8.28 17.17 -33.43
C GLU A 249 8.62 17.11 -31.91
N LEU A 250 7.61 17.24 -31.06
CA LEU A 250 7.75 17.21 -29.60
C LEU A 250 7.36 15.84 -29.02
N PRO A 251 8.14 15.30 -28.07
CA PRO A 251 7.72 14.13 -27.32
C PRO A 251 6.52 14.42 -26.43
N ILE A 252 5.74 13.37 -26.16
CA ILE A 252 4.66 13.39 -25.18
C ILE A 252 4.96 12.43 -24.04
N MET A 253 4.93 12.95 -22.82
CA MET A 253 4.98 12.15 -21.61
C MET A 253 3.60 12.13 -20.94
N HIS A 254 3.03 10.94 -20.80
CA HIS A 254 1.76 10.73 -20.11
C HIS A 254 2.00 10.07 -18.75
N ASP A 255 1.76 10.81 -17.67
CA ASP A 255 1.66 10.23 -16.33
C ASP A 255 0.28 9.59 -16.13
N LEU A 256 0.19 8.31 -16.50
CA LEU A 256 -1.02 7.50 -16.32
C LEU A 256 -1.28 7.23 -14.84
N GLY A 257 -0.21 7.03 -14.08
CA GLY A 257 -0.24 6.90 -12.62
C GLY A 257 -0.85 5.60 -12.07
N SER A 258 -1.94 5.08 -12.63
CA SER A 258 -2.72 3.94 -12.14
C SER A 258 -2.06 2.57 -12.35
N GLY A 259 -1.40 2.41 -13.48
CA GLY A 259 -0.78 1.14 -13.87
C GLY A 259 -1.78 0.08 -14.34
N ALA A 260 -2.90 0.48 -14.92
CA ALA A 260 -3.90 -0.43 -15.46
C ALA A 260 -3.34 -1.21 -16.67
N LEU A 261 -3.03 -2.49 -16.45
CA LEU A 261 -2.56 -3.42 -17.49
C LEU A 261 -3.64 -4.44 -17.89
N TYR A 262 -4.64 -4.63 -17.03
CA TYR A 262 -5.76 -5.54 -17.23
C TYR A 262 -7.04 -4.72 -17.40
N ASP A 263 -7.89 -5.13 -18.34
CA ASP A 263 -9.16 -4.47 -18.58
C ASP A 263 -10.16 -4.78 -17.46
N LEU A 264 -10.58 -3.72 -16.77
CA LEU A 264 -11.54 -3.79 -15.67
C LEU A 264 -12.85 -3.06 -16.00
N GLN A 265 -13.12 -2.80 -17.29
CA GLN A 265 -14.34 -2.14 -17.76
C GLN A 265 -15.62 -2.78 -17.23
N GLU A 266 -15.69 -4.11 -17.19
CA GLU A 266 -16.85 -4.86 -16.69
C GLU A 266 -17.17 -4.57 -15.21
N TRP A 267 -16.21 -4.06 -14.44
CA TRP A 267 -16.35 -3.71 -13.02
C TRP A 267 -16.34 -2.19 -12.78
N GLY A 268 -16.65 -1.39 -13.82
CA GLY A 268 -16.84 0.05 -13.71
C GLY A 268 -15.57 0.89 -13.85
N LEU A 269 -14.42 0.29 -14.14
CA LEU A 269 -13.15 1.00 -14.39
C LEU A 269 -12.97 1.38 -15.87
N SER A 270 -14.06 1.74 -16.56
CA SER A 270 -14.02 2.05 -18.00
C SER A 270 -13.36 3.38 -18.36
N GLU A 271 -13.13 4.26 -17.38
CA GLU A 271 -12.52 5.57 -17.59
C GLU A 271 -10.99 5.56 -17.39
N ASP A 272 -10.42 4.49 -16.85
CA ASP A 272 -8.96 4.36 -16.70
C ASP A 272 -8.34 3.91 -18.02
N PRO A 273 -7.38 4.68 -18.57
CA PRO A 273 -6.70 4.26 -19.79
C PRO A 273 -5.84 3.03 -19.49
N LEU A 274 -5.98 1.99 -20.32
CA LEU A 274 -5.00 0.91 -20.31
C LEU A 274 -3.66 1.42 -20.83
N ILE A 275 -2.57 0.90 -20.25
CA ILE A 275 -1.21 1.22 -20.68
C ILE A 275 -1.06 0.92 -22.18
N GLN A 276 -1.61 -0.20 -22.64
CA GLN A 276 -1.56 -0.65 -24.03
C GLN A 276 -2.25 0.34 -24.98
N ASP A 277 -3.37 0.94 -24.56
CA ASP A 277 -4.12 1.87 -25.41
C ASP A 277 -3.41 3.21 -25.52
N SER A 278 -2.76 3.67 -24.45
CA SER A 278 -1.87 4.83 -24.50
C SER A 278 -0.66 4.60 -25.44
N ILE A 279 -0.09 3.39 -25.46
CA ILE A 279 0.98 3.04 -26.43
C ILE A 279 0.44 3.07 -27.86
N LYS A 280 -0.72 2.44 -28.13
CA LYS A 280 -1.34 2.41 -29.47
C LYS A 280 -1.71 3.81 -29.96
N ALA A 281 -2.15 4.70 -29.07
CA ALA A 281 -2.44 6.10 -29.39
C ALA A 281 -1.20 6.86 -29.90
N GLY A 282 0.01 6.37 -29.60
CA GLY A 282 1.27 6.91 -30.12
C GLY A 282 2.03 7.77 -29.11
N ILE A 283 1.72 7.65 -27.82
CA ILE A 283 2.44 8.34 -26.74
C ILE A 283 3.89 7.87 -26.68
N ASP A 284 4.81 8.82 -26.50
CA ASP A 284 6.24 8.54 -26.52
C ASP A 284 6.76 7.94 -25.22
N ILE A 285 6.28 8.41 -24.07
CA ILE A 285 6.64 7.93 -22.73
C ILE A 285 5.38 7.84 -21.87
N ILE A 286 5.17 6.71 -21.21
CA ILE A 286 4.12 6.52 -20.20
C ILE A 286 4.77 6.19 -18.87
N SER A 287 4.34 6.85 -17.79
CA SER A 287 4.73 6.53 -16.43
C SER A 287 3.55 6.03 -15.59
N PHE A 288 3.77 5.01 -14.76
CA PHE A 288 2.76 4.51 -13.83
C PHE A 288 3.33 3.85 -12.57
N SER A 289 2.46 3.63 -11.57
CA SER A 289 2.80 2.99 -10.31
C SER A 289 2.67 1.46 -10.39
N GLY A 290 3.62 0.73 -9.81
CA GLY A 290 3.57 -0.74 -9.73
C GLY A 290 2.65 -1.30 -8.63
N ASP A 291 2.36 -0.53 -7.60
CA ASP A 291 1.60 -0.92 -6.40
C ASP A 291 0.15 -0.41 -6.38
N LYS A 292 -0.37 -0.07 -7.56
CA LYS A 292 -1.78 0.30 -7.78
C LYS A 292 -2.49 -0.81 -8.57
N LEU A 293 -3.06 -0.51 -9.75
CA LEU A 293 -3.83 -1.48 -10.54
C LEU A 293 -2.97 -2.58 -11.17
N LEU A 294 -1.64 -2.42 -11.20
CA LEU A 294 -0.73 -3.52 -11.55
C LEU A 294 -0.68 -4.61 -10.46
N GLY A 295 -0.98 -4.27 -9.20
CA GLY A 295 -0.98 -5.22 -8.09
C GLY A 295 0.39 -5.82 -7.74
N GLY A 296 1.46 -5.10 -8.07
CA GLY A 296 2.83 -5.46 -7.75
C GLY A 296 3.41 -4.68 -6.56
N PRO A 297 4.74 -4.68 -6.40
CA PRO A 297 5.42 -3.89 -5.37
C PRO A 297 5.44 -2.39 -5.75
N GLN A 298 5.84 -1.54 -4.81
CA GLN A 298 6.08 -0.13 -5.11
C GLN A 298 7.16 -0.01 -6.19
N ALA A 299 6.80 0.59 -7.31
CA ALA A 299 7.70 0.86 -8.42
C ALA A 299 7.18 2.04 -9.24
N GLY A 300 8.10 2.76 -9.89
CA GLY A 300 7.78 3.70 -10.97
C GLY A 300 8.19 3.06 -12.27
N ILE A 301 7.24 2.83 -13.15
CA ILE A 301 7.49 2.10 -14.39
C ILE A 301 7.34 3.08 -15.54
N LEU A 302 8.37 3.13 -16.39
CA LEU A 302 8.44 3.93 -17.61
C LEU A 302 8.44 2.98 -18.79
N VAL A 303 7.49 3.13 -19.71
CA VAL A 303 7.45 2.38 -20.98
C VAL A 303 7.26 3.35 -22.13
N GLY A 304 7.81 3.04 -23.30
CA GLY A 304 7.62 3.88 -24.48
C GLY A 304 8.67 3.68 -25.54
N LYS A 305 8.99 4.75 -26.29
CA LYS A 305 9.98 4.71 -27.36
C LYS A 305 11.40 4.53 -26.82
N LYS A 306 12.16 3.66 -27.48
CA LYS A 306 13.50 3.26 -27.04
C LYS A 306 14.45 4.45 -26.87
N LYS A 307 14.40 5.42 -27.78
CA LYS A 307 15.27 6.62 -27.71
C LYS A 307 15.15 7.38 -26.39
N TYR A 308 13.93 7.50 -25.83
CA TYR A 308 13.70 8.25 -24.60
C TYR A 308 13.99 7.43 -23.36
N ILE A 309 13.63 6.15 -23.37
CA ILE A 309 13.97 5.21 -22.29
C ILE A 309 15.50 5.08 -22.14
N GLU A 310 16.23 4.94 -23.23
CA GLU A 310 17.70 4.86 -23.21
C GLU A 310 18.36 6.16 -22.77
N ALA A 311 17.77 7.32 -23.08
CA ALA A 311 18.23 8.59 -22.54
C ALA A 311 18.06 8.64 -21.01
N MET A 312 16.92 8.17 -20.49
CA MET A 312 16.67 8.09 -19.05
C MET A 312 17.61 7.10 -18.36
N LYS A 313 17.90 5.94 -18.95
CA LYS A 313 18.88 4.97 -18.41
C LYS A 313 20.28 5.59 -18.23
N LYS A 314 20.68 6.53 -19.09
CA LYS A 314 21.98 7.23 -19.03
C LYS A 314 22.00 8.41 -18.05
N ASN A 315 20.84 8.90 -17.60
CA ASN A 315 20.76 9.99 -16.64
C ASN A 315 21.26 9.55 -15.25
N GLN A 316 22.12 10.34 -14.62
CA GLN A 316 22.67 10.04 -13.30
C GLN A 316 21.61 9.96 -12.19
N LEU A 317 20.46 10.65 -12.34
CA LEU A 317 19.33 10.50 -11.42
C LEU A 317 18.83 9.05 -11.35
N THR A 318 18.92 8.28 -12.44
CA THR A 318 18.53 6.86 -12.45
C THR A 318 19.29 6.06 -11.39
N ARG A 319 20.55 6.42 -11.09
CA ARG A 319 21.32 5.75 -10.04
C ARG A 319 20.81 6.06 -8.63
N ALA A 320 20.31 7.28 -8.41
CA ALA A 320 19.73 7.70 -7.13
C ALA A 320 18.31 7.13 -6.94
N LEU A 321 17.54 7.03 -8.04
CA LEU A 321 16.16 6.55 -8.08
C LEU A 321 16.07 5.02 -8.33
N ARG A 322 17.21 4.34 -8.29
CA ARG A 322 17.34 2.92 -8.64
C ARG A 322 16.53 2.03 -7.71
N VAL A 323 15.73 1.16 -8.31
CA VAL A 323 14.94 0.15 -7.60
C VAL A 323 15.84 -0.94 -6.96
N ASP A 324 15.41 -1.47 -5.82
CA ASP A 324 16.15 -2.48 -5.05
C ASP A 324 15.90 -3.93 -5.55
N LYS A 325 16.62 -4.90 -4.96
CA LYS A 325 16.57 -6.33 -5.33
C LYS A 325 15.19 -6.94 -5.10
N LEU A 326 14.55 -6.63 -3.98
CA LEU A 326 13.27 -7.23 -3.58
C LEU A 326 12.15 -6.75 -4.50
N THR A 327 12.14 -5.45 -4.83
CA THR A 327 11.16 -4.90 -5.77
C THR A 327 11.32 -5.49 -7.17
N ILE A 328 12.55 -5.69 -7.67
CA ILE A 328 12.75 -6.39 -8.96
C ILE A 328 12.20 -7.81 -8.92
N ALA A 329 12.55 -8.60 -7.89
CA ALA A 329 12.08 -9.98 -7.78
C ALA A 329 10.54 -10.05 -7.67
N ALA A 330 9.94 -9.19 -6.84
CA ALA A 330 8.49 -9.11 -6.70
C ALA A 330 7.80 -8.70 -7.99
N LEU A 331 8.34 -7.68 -8.68
CA LEU A 331 7.78 -7.19 -9.94
C LEU A 331 7.90 -8.24 -11.04
N GLU A 332 9.04 -8.93 -11.16
CA GLU A 332 9.21 -10.04 -12.10
C GLU A 332 8.16 -11.13 -11.87
N GLY A 333 7.96 -11.56 -10.62
CA GLY A 333 6.91 -12.53 -10.27
C GLY A 333 5.49 -12.04 -10.61
N THR A 334 5.19 -10.76 -10.37
CA THR A 334 3.90 -10.15 -10.75
C THR A 334 3.71 -10.13 -12.28
N LEU A 335 4.70 -9.67 -13.04
CA LEU A 335 4.62 -9.58 -14.51
C LEU A 335 4.53 -10.97 -15.15
N LEU A 336 5.19 -11.97 -14.58
CA LEU A 336 5.04 -13.36 -15.01
C LEU A 336 3.64 -13.92 -14.72
N GLU A 337 2.95 -13.48 -13.68
CA GLU A 337 1.55 -13.88 -13.46
C GLU A 337 0.62 -13.32 -14.55
N TYR A 338 0.86 -12.08 -15.01
CA TYR A 338 0.15 -11.52 -16.17
C TYR A 338 0.39 -12.32 -17.46
N LEU A 339 1.59 -12.87 -17.65
CA LEU A 339 1.92 -13.63 -18.86
C LEU A 339 1.45 -15.09 -18.84
N ASN A 340 1.42 -15.73 -17.66
CA ASN A 340 1.27 -17.18 -17.54
C ASN A 340 -0.11 -17.64 -17.03
N GLY A 341 -1.01 -16.74 -16.68
CA GLY A 341 -2.18 -17.11 -15.91
C GLY A 341 -3.40 -16.22 -16.08
N GLU A 342 -4.22 -16.24 -15.04
CA GLU A 342 -5.47 -15.49 -14.93
C GLU A 342 -5.24 -14.37 -13.90
N PRO A 343 -4.74 -13.20 -14.32
CA PRO A 343 -4.34 -12.13 -13.39
C PRO A 343 -5.51 -11.69 -12.50
N ALA A 344 -6.75 -11.72 -13.02
CA ALA A 344 -7.97 -11.45 -12.28
C ALA A 344 -8.19 -12.40 -11.09
N GLU A 345 -7.69 -13.62 -11.11
CA GLU A 345 -7.88 -14.58 -10.02
C GLU A 345 -6.73 -14.62 -9.01
N LYS A 346 -5.52 -14.29 -9.46
CA LYS A 346 -4.27 -14.55 -8.74
C LYS A 346 -3.56 -13.30 -8.25
N ILE A 347 -3.80 -12.14 -8.87
CA ILE A 347 -3.34 -10.86 -8.37
C ILE A 347 -4.37 -10.35 -7.36
N PRO A 348 -4.01 -10.17 -6.07
CA PRO A 348 -5.00 -9.95 -5.02
C PRO A 348 -5.96 -8.80 -5.28
N ILE A 349 -5.45 -7.63 -5.69
CA ILE A 349 -6.29 -6.46 -5.94
C ILE A 349 -7.22 -6.65 -7.14
N LEU A 350 -6.77 -7.32 -8.20
CA LEU A 350 -7.63 -7.61 -9.35
C LEU A 350 -8.75 -8.56 -8.93
N LYS A 351 -8.44 -9.60 -8.14
CA LYS A 351 -9.43 -10.52 -7.57
C LYS A 351 -10.45 -9.83 -6.68
N MET A 352 -10.01 -8.88 -5.86
CA MET A 352 -10.91 -8.09 -5.01
C MET A 352 -11.91 -7.30 -5.88
N ILE A 353 -11.41 -6.63 -6.93
CA ILE A 353 -12.23 -5.83 -7.85
C ILE A 353 -13.16 -6.73 -8.66
N SER A 354 -12.66 -7.84 -9.21
CA SER A 354 -13.39 -8.71 -10.14
C SER A 354 -14.36 -9.70 -9.48
N SER A 355 -14.36 -9.79 -8.14
CA SER A 355 -15.26 -10.68 -7.40
C SER A 355 -16.73 -10.35 -7.67
N SER A 356 -17.52 -11.35 -8.03
CA SER A 356 -18.96 -11.19 -8.31
C SER A 356 -19.76 -10.95 -7.03
N GLU A 357 -20.94 -10.33 -7.17
CA GLU A 357 -21.87 -10.13 -6.05
C GLU A 357 -22.19 -11.43 -5.30
N GLU A 358 -22.39 -12.52 -6.02
CA GLU A 358 -22.68 -13.84 -5.42
C GLU A 358 -21.49 -14.37 -4.62
N GLN A 359 -20.27 -14.26 -5.14
CA GLN A 359 -19.05 -14.67 -4.43
C GLN A 359 -18.88 -13.87 -3.12
N LEU A 360 -19.16 -12.57 -3.15
CA LEU A 360 -19.06 -11.71 -1.98
C LEU A 360 -20.16 -11.99 -0.96
N TYR A 361 -21.40 -12.19 -1.42
CA TYR A 361 -22.50 -12.60 -0.56
C TYR A 361 -22.16 -13.90 0.18
N MET A 362 -21.68 -14.91 -0.54
CA MET A 362 -21.28 -16.18 0.08
C MET A 362 -20.13 -16.03 1.07
N LYS A 363 -19.13 -15.16 0.79
CA LYS A 363 -18.09 -14.81 1.75
C LYS A 363 -18.65 -14.13 3.00
N ALA A 364 -19.63 -13.25 2.86
CA ALA A 364 -20.28 -12.57 3.99
C ALA A 364 -21.11 -13.55 4.84
N VAL A 365 -21.86 -14.46 4.21
CA VAL A 365 -22.57 -15.55 4.90
C VAL A 365 -21.60 -16.39 5.74
N HIS A 366 -20.51 -16.83 5.12
CA HIS A 366 -19.49 -17.65 5.78
C HIS A 366 -18.82 -16.94 6.96
N LEU A 367 -18.45 -15.66 6.78
CA LEU A 367 -17.88 -14.85 7.87
C LEU A 367 -18.88 -14.66 9.01
N ALA A 368 -20.15 -14.33 8.71
CA ALA A 368 -21.20 -14.15 9.70
C ALA A 368 -21.41 -15.42 10.54
N ASP A 369 -21.44 -16.59 9.89
CA ASP A 369 -21.60 -17.88 10.57
C ASP A 369 -20.39 -18.21 11.49
N LYS A 370 -19.16 -17.92 11.03
CA LYS A 370 -17.96 -18.05 11.87
C LYS A 370 -17.98 -17.14 13.09
N ILE A 371 -18.34 -15.86 12.91
CA ILE A 371 -18.43 -14.90 14.01
C ILE A 371 -19.53 -15.32 15.00
N LYS A 372 -20.70 -15.73 14.51
CA LYS A 372 -21.80 -16.19 15.35
C LYS A 372 -21.43 -17.43 16.17
N LYS A 373 -20.76 -18.41 15.56
CA LYS A 373 -20.23 -19.59 16.26
C LYS A 373 -19.21 -19.21 17.34
N SER A 374 -18.34 -18.25 17.03
CA SER A 374 -17.31 -17.77 17.95
C SER A 374 -17.90 -17.03 19.15
N LEU A 375 -18.89 -16.16 18.92
CA LEU A 375 -19.53 -15.38 19.98
C LEU A 375 -20.55 -16.17 20.81
N GLY A 376 -21.11 -17.26 20.25
CA GLY A 376 -22.11 -18.07 20.95
C GLY A 376 -23.32 -17.24 21.40
N ASN A 377 -23.74 -17.44 22.66
CA ASN A 377 -24.85 -16.70 23.27
C ASN A 377 -24.36 -15.50 24.10
N TRP A 378 -23.36 -14.77 23.61
CA TRP A 378 -22.87 -13.58 24.30
C TRP A 378 -23.99 -12.56 24.45
N ASP A 379 -24.30 -12.18 25.69
CA ASP A 379 -25.42 -11.32 26.08
C ASP A 379 -25.34 -9.91 25.48
N LYS A 380 -24.11 -9.47 25.16
CA LYS A 380 -23.86 -8.18 24.53
C LYS A 380 -24.00 -8.20 23.01
N LEU A 381 -24.13 -9.36 22.38
CA LEU A 381 -24.43 -9.45 20.96
C LEU A 381 -25.93 -9.19 20.72
N LYS A 382 -26.28 -8.11 20.02
CA LYS A 382 -27.67 -7.83 19.64
C LYS A 382 -28.04 -8.54 18.35
N GLU A 383 -27.25 -8.32 17.30
CA GLU A 383 -27.56 -8.81 15.96
C GLU A 383 -26.28 -8.96 15.11
N ILE A 384 -26.30 -9.95 14.21
CA ILE A 384 -25.36 -10.08 13.09
C ILE A 384 -26.19 -10.17 11.82
N SER A 385 -26.03 -9.21 10.91
CA SER A 385 -26.70 -9.18 9.62
C SER A 385 -25.70 -9.09 8.46
N ILE A 386 -26.14 -9.54 7.28
CA ILE A 386 -25.40 -9.35 6.04
C ILE A 386 -25.95 -8.11 5.37
N GLU A 387 -25.09 -7.16 5.07
CA GLU A 387 -25.47 -5.88 4.47
C GLU A 387 -24.82 -5.70 3.11
N LYS A 388 -25.54 -5.04 2.20
CA LYS A 388 -24.93 -4.52 0.97
C LYS A 388 -24.01 -3.36 1.33
N THR A 389 -22.87 -3.27 0.66
CA THR A 389 -21.87 -2.23 0.90
C THR A 389 -21.54 -1.50 -0.38
N GLU A 390 -21.22 -0.22 -0.24
CA GLU A 390 -20.57 0.58 -1.27
C GLU A 390 -19.07 0.51 -1.01
N ASP A 391 -18.37 -0.38 -1.70
CA ASP A 391 -16.91 -0.50 -1.62
C ASP A 391 -16.25 0.46 -2.60
N ILE A 392 -14.97 0.77 -2.37
CA ILE A 392 -14.23 1.68 -3.25
C ILE A 392 -12.89 1.08 -3.66
N ILE A 393 -12.49 1.34 -4.90
CA ILE A 393 -11.24 0.77 -5.44
C ILE A 393 -10.02 1.45 -4.85
N GLY A 394 -10.06 2.74 -4.49
CA GLY A 394 -8.88 3.36 -3.87
C GLY A 394 -9.16 4.64 -3.10
N GLY A 395 -8.68 4.69 -1.86
CA GLY A 395 -8.88 5.86 -0.97
C GLY A 395 -8.13 7.13 -1.37
N GLY A 396 -7.19 7.05 -2.32
CA GLY A 396 -6.43 8.21 -2.83
C GLY A 396 -6.12 8.18 -4.32
N ALA A 397 -6.60 7.17 -5.06
CA ALA A 397 -6.44 7.04 -6.51
C ALA A 397 -7.77 6.85 -7.25
N TYR A 398 -8.88 6.52 -6.55
CA TYR A 398 -10.22 6.35 -7.13
C TYR A 398 -11.32 6.66 -6.09
N PRO A 399 -11.35 7.86 -5.48
CA PRO A 399 -12.27 8.13 -4.37
C PRO A 399 -13.75 8.10 -4.79
N SER A 400 -14.05 8.25 -6.08
CA SER A 400 -15.41 8.34 -6.63
C SER A 400 -15.93 7.05 -7.26
N LEU A 401 -15.11 6.00 -7.39
CA LEU A 401 -15.57 4.75 -8.00
C LEU A 401 -16.08 3.78 -6.94
N ILE A 402 -17.41 3.77 -6.80
CA ILE A 402 -18.15 2.88 -5.92
C ILE A 402 -18.44 1.57 -6.66
N ILE A 403 -18.14 0.44 -6.02
CA ILE A 403 -18.49 -0.90 -6.50
C ILE A 403 -19.42 -1.58 -5.48
N PRO A 404 -20.49 -2.25 -5.93
CA PRO A 404 -21.44 -2.93 -5.05
C PRO A 404 -20.77 -4.14 -4.40
N GLY A 405 -20.91 -4.26 -3.08
CA GLY A 405 -20.31 -5.32 -2.27
C GLY A 405 -21.22 -5.84 -1.16
N PHE A 406 -20.64 -6.67 -0.31
CA PHE A 406 -21.29 -7.22 0.87
C PHE A 406 -20.36 -7.14 2.08
N GLY A 407 -20.97 -7.07 3.25
CA GLY A 407 -20.26 -7.09 4.52
C GLY A 407 -21.09 -7.70 5.63
N VAL A 408 -20.43 -7.94 6.76
CA VAL A 408 -21.07 -8.41 7.99
C VAL A 408 -21.20 -7.23 8.94
N GLN A 409 -22.44 -6.87 9.24
CA GLN A 409 -22.78 -5.85 10.21
C GLN A 409 -23.03 -6.51 11.56
N ILE A 410 -22.46 -5.93 12.61
CA ILE A 410 -22.55 -6.44 13.98
C ILE A 410 -23.01 -5.31 14.88
N GLU A 411 -24.09 -5.56 15.60
CA GLU A 411 -24.67 -4.64 16.57
C GLU A 411 -24.49 -5.21 17.97
N LEU A 412 -23.99 -4.37 18.88
CA LEU A 412 -23.72 -4.74 20.27
C LEU A 412 -24.61 -3.93 21.21
N ASN A 413 -25.10 -4.57 22.27
CA ASN A 413 -25.88 -3.95 23.32
C ASN A 413 -24.97 -3.39 24.41
N GLU A 414 -25.26 -2.16 24.87
CA GLU A 414 -24.69 -1.60 26.11
C GLU A 414 -23.13 -1.59 26.15
N ILE A 415 -22.49 -1.54 24.97
CA ILE A 415 -21.03 -1.48 24.83
C ILE A 415 -20.65 -0.21 24.08
N ASN A 416 -19.59 0.45 24.54
CA ASN A 416 -18.97 1.53 23.78
C ASN A 416 -18.27 0.98 22.53
N LEU A 417 -18.89 1.18 21.36
CA LEU A 417 -18.35 0.73 20.08
C LEU A 417 -16.96 1.31 19.78
N GLU A 418 -16.66 2.54 20.20
CA GLU A 418 -15.35 3.15 20.01
C GLU A 418 -14.25 2.37 20.76
N ALA A 419 -14.55 1.91 21.97
CA ALA A 419 -13.64 1.08 22.76
C ALA A 419 -13.42 -0.29 22.10
N VAL A 420 -14.47 -0.89 21.53
CA VAL A 420 -14.38 -2.15 20.78
C VAL A 420 -13.47 -1.97 19.56
N VAL A 421 -13.76 -1.00 18.71
CA VAL A 421 -12.98 -0.77 17.49
C VAL A 421 -11.53 -0.42 17.85
N LYS A 422 -11.30 0.39 18.89
CA LYS A 422 -9.95 0.67 19.38
C LYS A 422 -9.21 -0.61 19.80
N THR A 423 -9.89 -1.50 20.53
CA THR A 423 -9.31 -2.79 20.94
C THR A 423 -8.96 -3.66 19.73
N LEU A 424 -9.87 -3.76 18.75
CA LEU A 424 -9.61 -4.48 17.50
C LEU A 424 -8.37 -3.95 16.77
N ARG A 425 -8.16 -2.62 16.74
CA ARG A 425 -6.96 -2.00 16.16
C ARG A 425 -5.67 -2.22 16.95
N GLN A 426 -5.77 -2.44 18.26
CA GLN A 426 -4.63 -2.62 19.17
C GLN A 426 -4.28 -4.09 19.43
N SER A 427 -5.08 -5.01 18.90
CA SER A 427 -4.80 -6.44 18.96
C SER A 427 -3.55 -6.81 18.14
N LYS A 428 -2.96 -7.98 18.43
CA LYS A 428 -1.76 -8.49 17.75
C LYS A 428 -1.94 -8.60 16.23
N THR A 429 -3.15 -8.92 15.79
CA THR A 429 -3.57 -8.87 14.39
C THR A 429 -4.66 -7.82 14.29
N ALA A 430 -4.29 -6.57 13.97
CA ALA A 430 -5.29 -5.50 13.96
C ALA A 430 -6.37 -5.75 12.93
N LEU A 431 -7.60 -5.38 13.27
CA LEU A 431 -8.73 -5.34 12.34
C LEU A 431 -9.23 -3.89 12.22
N ILE A 432 -9.29 -3.39 11.00
CA ILE A 432 -9.95 -2.10 10.70
C ILE A 432 -11.32 -2.39 10.11
N VAL A 433 -12.34 -1.81 10.72
CA VAL A 433 -13.75 -1.95 10.30
C VAL A 433 -14.33 -0.58 9.92
N ARG A 434 -15.44 -0.55 9.18
CA ARG A 434 -16.25 0.67 9.04
C ARG A 434 -17.15 0.83 10.25
N ARG A 435 -17.38 2.08 10.67
CA ARG A 435 -18.44 2.42 11.61
C ARG A 435 -19.61 2.99 10.84
N GLN A 436 -20.81 2.46 11.08
CA GLN A 436 -22.07 3.00 10.58
C GLN A 436 -22.99 3.17 11.79
N GLU A 437 -23.17 4.42 12.22
CA GLU A 437 -23.92 4.77 13.44
C GLU A 437 -23.35 4.04 14.69
N GLU A 438 -24.17 3.21 15.34
CA GLU A 438 -23.81 2.38 16.50
C GLU A 438 -23.49 0.92 16.12
N LYS A 439 -23.19 0.67 14.84
CA LYS A 439 -22.85 -0.66 14.31
C LYS A 439 -21.44 -0.68 13.70
N MET A 440 -20.79 -1.83 13.80
CA MET A 440 -19.57 -2.10 13.04
C MET A 440 -19.88 -2.92 11.80
N LEU A 441 -19.21 -2.59 10.70
CA LEU A 441 -19.35 -3.26 9.40
C LEU A 441 -17.98 -3.73 8.92
N ILE A 442 -17.92 -5.01 8.55
CA ILE A 442 -16.74 -5.65 7.96
C ILE A 442 -17.06 -5.99 6.51
N SER A 443 -16.53 -5.21 5.56
CA SER A 443 -16.64 -5.55 4.13
C SER A 443 -15.78 -6.77 3.82
N VAL A 444 -16.35 -7.75 3.11
CA VAL A 444 -15.64 -9.00 2.78
C VAL A 444 -14.79 -8.91 1.51
N ARG A 445 -14.92 -7.81 0.76
CA ARG A 445 -14.17 -7.51 -0.47
C ARG A 445 -12.67 -7.70 -0.30
N THR A 446 -12.14 -7.11 0.75
CA THR A 446 -10.71 -6.92 0.99
C THR A 446 -10.10 -7.98 1.91
N LEU A 447 -10.91 -8.96 2.32
CA LEU A 447 -10.45 -10.07 3.13
C LEU A 447 -9.64 -11.05 2.28
N LEU A 448 -8.45 -11.35 2.76
CA LEU A 448 -7.55 -12.34 2.19
C LEU A 448 -7.86 -13.74 2.75
N PRO A 449 -7.39 -14.81 2.08
CA PRO A 449 -7.56 -16.17 2.58
C PRO A 449 -7.08 -16.32 4.05
N GLY A 450 -7.96 -16.85 4.91
CA GLY A 450 -7.72 -17.04 6.34
C GLY A 450 -8.00 -15.83 7.23
N ASP A 451 -8.33 -14.66 6.67
CA ASP A 451 -8.74 -13.50 7.49
C ASP A 451 -10.02 -13.76 8.26
N ASP A 452 -10.92 -14.59 7.73
CA ASP A 452 -12.19 -14.98 8.36
C ASP A 452 -11.97 -15.74 9.69
N ASP A 453 -11.00 -16.66 9.75
CA ASP A 453 -10.61 -17.33 10.99
C ASP A 453 -9.99 -16.36 12.00
N LEU A 454 -9.14 -15.45 11.53
CA LEU A 454 -8.52 -14.44 12.38
C LEU A 454 -9.55 -13.48 12.96
N ILE A 455 -10.52 -13.03 12.16
CA ILE A 455 -11.64 -12.19 12.62
C ILE A 455 -12.46 -12.93 13.67
N ALA A 456 -12.82 -14.20 13.45
CA ALA A 456 -13.59 -14.97 14.43
C ALA A 456 -12.86 -15.07 15.79
N ASN A 457 -11.54 -15.30 15.78
CA ASN A 457 -10.71 -15.33 16.99
C ASN A 457 -10.61 -13.95 17.67
N LEU A 458 -10.52 -12.87 16.88
CA LEU A 458 -10.53 -11.50 17.42
C LEU A 458 -11.87 -11.19 18.10
N MET A 459 -12.99 -11.62 17.51
CA MET A 459 -14.32 -11.44 18.09
C MET A 459 -14.47 -12.20 19.41
N LEU A 460 -13.96 -13.44 19.48
CA LEU A 460 -13.92 -14.20 20.74
C LEU A 460 -13.19 -13.45 21.85
N SER A 461 -12.05 -12.83 21.52
CA SER A 461 -11.24 -12.10 22.50
C SER A 461 -11.94 -10.87 23.11
N LEU A 462 -13.02 -10.38 22.48
CA LEU A 462 -13.83 -9.29 23.04
C LEU A 462 -14.65 -9.74 24.26
N ILE A 463 -15.04 -11.02 24.32
CA ILE A 463 -15.83 -11.59 25.43
C ILE A 463 -15.03 -11.55 26.74
N ASP A 464 -13.73 -11.83 26.65
CA ASP A 464 -12.85 -11.89 27.83
C ASP A 464 -12.27 -10.52 28.23
N ASN A 465 -12.55 -9.47 27.44
CA ASN A 465 -11.90 -8.17 27.62
C ASN A 465 -12.67 -7.23 28.57
N LYS A 466 -12.22 -7.21 29.82
CA LYS A 466 -12.78 -6.37 30.90
C LYS A 466 -12.84 -4.87 30.57
N SER A 467 -11.92 -4.34 29.75
CA SER A 467 -11.94 -2.91 29.39
C SER A 467 -13.08 -2.53 28.44
N ILE A 468 -13.67 -3.50 27.75
CA ILE A 468 -14.83 -3.32 26.86
C ILE A 468 -16.13 -3.48 27.65
N LEU A 469 -16.14 -4.36 28.65
CA LEU A 469 -17.32 -4.71 29.45
C LEU A 469 -17.66 -3.70 30.57
N GLY A 470 -17.00 -2.54 30.62
CA GLY A 470 -17.31 -1.48 31.59
C GLY A 470 -16.87 -1.78 33.03
N GLY A 471 -15.91 -2.68 33.24
CA GLY A 471 -15.31 -2.89 34.56
C GLY A 471 -14.34 -1.76 34.91
N LEU A 472 -14.63 -1.04 36.02
CA LEU A 472 -13.72 -0.12 36.71
C LEU A 472 -12.32 -0.73 36.92
#